data_AF-A0AAW6XUM2-F1
#
_entry.id   AF-A0AAW6XUM2-F1
#
_cell.length_a   1.000
_cell.length_b   1.000
_cell.length_c   1.000
_cell.angle_alpha   90.00
_cell.angle_beta   90.00
_cell.angle_gamma   90.00
#
_symmetry.space_group_name_H-M   'P 1'
#
loop_
_entity.id
_entity.type
_entity.pdbx_description
1 polymer ?
#
loop_
_entity_poly.entity_id
_entity_poly.type
_entity_poly.pdbx_seq_one_letter_code
_entity_poly.pdbx_strand_id
1 'polypeptide(L)'
;MSATNVPFDLAKAQAQLLVIDTRATHELTDGQYGKRRTSCERAAQILGVSYLADIPPEGLAGALERLEDPMLRRCTRHVVSEVARVRHSVQLLREEQLDASTLERIGSLFN
;
A
#
# COMPACT_ATOMS: atom_id res chain seq x y z
N MET A 1 -10.34 -13.61 11.23
CA MET A 1 -10.02 -12.68 10.13
C MET A 1 -11.12 -12.87 9.09
N SER A 2 -11.84 -11.82 8.70
CA SER A 2 -12.91 -11.89 7.69
C SER A 2 -12.45 -11.18 6.42
N ALA A 3 -12.85 -11.68 5.26
CA ALA A 3 -12.59 -11.05 3.97
C ALA A 3 -13.92 -10.68 3.30
N THR A 4 -13.97 -9.51 2.69
CA THR A 4 -15.14 -9.01 1.97
C THR A 4 -14.77 -8.73 0.53
N ASN A 5 -15.58 -9.21 -0.41
CA ASN A 5 -15.38 -8.90 -1.83
C ASN A 5 -15.59 -7.41 -2.11
N VAL A 6 -14.72 -6.85 -2.94
CA VAL A 6 -14.85 -5.49 -3.48
C VAL A 6 -15.25 -5.61 -4.95
N PRO A 7 -16.29 -4.89 -5.41
CA PRO A 7 -16.70 -4.93 -6.81
C PRO A 7 -15.55 -4.56 -7.75
N PHE A 8 -15.26 -5.41 -8.74
CA PHE A 8 -14.19 -5.18 -9.71
C PHE A 8 -14.53 -5.84 -11.06
N ASP A 9 -15.60 -5.36 -11.70
CA ASP A 9 -16.10 -5.89 -12.97
C ASP A 9 -15.55 -5.08 -14.15
N LEU A 10 -14.35 -5.45 -14.59
CA LEU A 10 -13.67 -4.78 -15.72
C LEU A 10 -14.41 -4.95 -17.05
N ALA A 11 -15.17 -6.05 -17.21
CA ALA A 11 -15.93 -6.29 -18.44
C ALA A 11 -17.04 -5.25 -18.61
N LYS A 12 -17.76 -4.91 -17.53
CA LYS A 12 -18.72 -3.79 -17.55
C LYS A 12 -18.07 -2.44 -17.84
N ALA A 13 -16.85 -2.24 -17.36
CA ALA A 13 -16.07 -1.04 -17.62
C ALA A 13 -15.43 -1.00 -19.02
N GLN A 14 -15.62 -2.04 -19.85
CA GLN A 14 -14.93 -2.23 -21.14
C GLN A 14 -13.39 -2.12 -21.01
N ALA A 15 -12.85 -2.58 -19.88
CA ALA A 15 -11.43 -2.51 -19.54
C ALA A 15 -10.81 -3.90 -19.41
N GLN A 16 -9.48 -3.95 -19.42
CA GLN A 16 -8.70 -5.17 -19.24
C GLN A 16 -7.54 -4.92 -18.27
N LEU A 17 -7.22 -5.91 -17.43
CA LEU A 17 -6.03 -5.89 -16.59
C LEU A 17 -4.90 -6.64 -17.30
N LEU A 18 -3.92 -5.90 -17.81
CA LEU A 18 -2.72 -6.48 -18.37
C LEU A 18 -1.72 -6.80 -17.25
N VAL A 19 -1.32 -8.06 -17.17
CA VAL A 19 -0.27 -8.52 -16.24
C VAL A 19 0.97 -8.88 -17.04
N ILE A 20 2.09 -8.23 -16.74
CA ILE A 20 3.38 -8.45 -17.41
C ILE A 20 4.35 -9.06 -16.40
N ASP A 21 4.78 -10.30 -16.66
CA ASP A 21 5.88 -10.93 -15.94
C ASP A 21 7.21 -10.43 -16.52
N THR A 22 8.01 -9.76 -15.68
CA THR A 22 9.31 -9.21 -16.09
C THR A 22 10.32 -10.30 -16.44
N ARG A 23 10.10 -11.55 -16.01
CA ARG A 23 11.04 -12.68 -16.13
C ARG A 23 12.44 -12.37 -15.61
N ALA A 24 12.58 -11.35 -14.76
CA ALA A 24 13.85 -11.02 -14.14
C ALA A 24 14.25 -12.15 -13.18
N THR A 25 15.47 -12.66 -13.35
CA THR A 25 16.02 -13.68 -12.46
C THR A 25 16.30 -13.05 -11.09
N HIS A 26 15.39 -13.23 -10.15
CA HIS A 26 15.59 -12.85 -8.76
C HIS A 26 15.97 -14.10 -7.97
N GLU A 27 17.17 -14.11 -7.38
CA GLU A 27 17.46 -15.06 -6.32
C GLU A 27 16.59 -14.69 -5.10
N LEU A 28 15.73 -15.61 -4.65
CA LEU A 28 14.86 -15.43 -3.47
C LEU A 28 15.64 -15.24 -2.15
N THR A 29 16.97 -15.27 -2.21
CA THR A 29 17.92 -15.36 -1.09
C THR A 29 18.61 -14.05 -0.72
N ASP A 30 18.41 -12.94 -1.45
CA ASP A 30 19.14 -11.67 -1.21
C ASP A 30 18.80 -10.95 0.13
N GLY A 31 17.90 -11.52 0.94
CA GLY A 31 17.55 -11.03 2.28
C GLY A 31 16.86 -9.66 2.29
N GLN A 32 16.62 -9.05 1.13
CA GLN A 32 16.06 -7.70 1.01
C GLN A 32 14.64 -7.61 1.56
N TYR A 33 13.83 -8.65 1.35
CA TYR A 33 12.52 -8.76 1.98
C TYR A 33 12.64 -8.81 3.50
N GLY A 34 13.54 -9.67 4.02
CA GLY A 34 13.80 -9.79 5.46
C GLY A 34 14.22 -8.45 6.07
N LYS A 35 15.16 -7.74 5.46
CA LYS A 35 15.60 -6.40 5.89
C LYS A 35 14.43 -5.42 5.96
N ARG A 36 13.58 -5.35 4.93
CA ARG A 36 12.39 -4.48 4.92
C ARG A 36 11.41 -4.83 6.03
N ARG A 37 11.15 -6.12 6.23
CA ARG A 37 10.27 -6.61 7.30
C ARG A 37 10.80 -6.19 8.67
N THR A 38 12.07 -6.46 8.95
CA THR A 38 12.72 -6.08 10.22
C THR A 38 12.69 -4.56 10.43
N SER A 39 12.90 -3.76 9.38
CA SER A 39 12.75 -2.29 9.46
C SER A 39 11.32 -1.88 9.84
N CYS A 40 10.29 -2.46 9.23
CA CYS A 40 8.90 -2.18 9.59
C CYS A 40 8.60 -2.54 11.05
N GLU A 41 9.02 -3.73 11.49
CA GLU A 41 8.84 -4.21 12.87
C GLU A 41 9.55 -3.29 13.87
N ARG A 42 10.78 -2.87 13.58
CA ARG A 42 11.54 -1.94 14.42
C ARG A 42 10.88 -0.56 14.50
N ALA A 43 10.40 -0.03 13.38
CA ALA A 43 9.69 1.25 13.36
C ALA A 43 8.40 1.19 14.19
N ALA A 44 7.61 0.10 14.06
CA ALA A 44 6.40 -0.10 14.84
C ALA A 44 6.68 -0.13 16.35
N GLN A 45 7.75 -0.83 16.76
CA GLN A 45 8.21 -0.86 18.16
C GLN A 45 8.55 0.54 18.70
N ILE A 46 9.34 1.34 17.96
CA ILE A 46 9.72 2.69 18.38
C ILE A 46 8.49 3.61 18.47
N LEU A 47 7.54 3.43 17.54
CA LEU A 47 6.32 4.24 17.47
C LEU A 47 5.26 3.82 18.49
N GLY A 48 5.37 2.61 19.07
CA GLY A 48 4.44 2.08 20.05
C GLY A 48 3.13 1.58 19.43
N VAL A 49 3.16 1.10 18.18
CA VAL A 49 1.99 0.56 17.46
C VAL A 49 2.17 -0.93 17.17
N SER A 50 1.06 -1.65 17.02
CA SER A 50 1.12 -3.08 16.65
C SER A 50 1.53 -3.23 15.19
N TYR A 51 0.95 -2.43 14.30
CA TYR A 51 1.32 -2.37 12.90
C TYR A 51 1.47 -0.92 12.45
N LEU A 52 2.40 -0.66 11.53
CA LEU A 52 2.53 0.66 10.93
C LEU A 52 1.25 1.11 10.20
N ALA A 53 0.42 0.17 9.74
CA ALA A 53 -0.89 0.41 9.13
C ALA A 53 -1.93 1.00 10.08
N ASP A 54 -1.68 0.94 11.40
CA ASP A 54 -2.54 1.51 12.44
C ASP A 54 -2.30 3.03 12.59
N ILE A 55 -1.23 3.57 12.01
CA ILE A 55 -0.95 5.00 12.01
C ILE A 55 -1.85 5.66 10.96
N PRO A 56 -2.68 6.62 11.35
CA PRO A 56 -3.51 7.34 10.39
C PRO A 56 -2.66 8.31 9.56
N PRO A 57 -3.02 8.60 8.28
CA PRO A 57 -2.22 9.45 7.40
C PRO A 57 -1.90 10.83 7.97
N GLU A 58 -2.85 11.44 8.68
CA GLU A 58 -2.69 12.71 9.38
C GLU A 58 -1.65 12.66 10.52
N GLY A 59 -1.42 11.47 11.09
CA GLY A 59 -0.42 11.24 12.12
C GLY A 59 0.98 10.93 11.57
N LEU A 60 1.13 10.80 10.24
CA LEU A 60 2.39 10.37 9.64
C LEU A 60 3.52 11.36 9.90
N ALA A 61 3.28 12.67 9.81
CA ALA A 61 4.33 13.68 10.01
C ALA A 61 4.97 13.54 11.41
N GLY A 62 4.15 13.52 12.47
CA GLY A 62 4.62 13.34 13.84
C GLY A 62 5.25 11.98 14.10
N ALA A 63 4.76 10.92 13.45
CA ALA A 63 5.41 9.60 13.54
C ALA A 63 6.83 9.63 12.95
N LEU A 64 7.05 10.32 11.83
CA LEU A 64 8.37 10.39 11.18
C LEU A 64 9.39 11.22 11.95
N GLU A 65 8.95 12.19 12.75
CA GLU A 65 9.81 12.97 13.65
C GLU A 65 10.41 12.11 14.77
N ARG A 66 9.67 11.09 15.23
CA ARG A 66 10.10 10.16 16.30
C ARG A 66 11.09 9.09 15.85
N LEU A 67 11.35 8.96 14.55
CA LEU A 67 12.27 7.98 13.98
C LEU A 67 13.53 8.70 13.53
N GLU A 68 14.71 8.36 14.04
CA GLU A 68 15.96 8.99 13.59
C GLU A 68 16.52 8.36 12.30
N ASP A 69 16.37 7.04 12.17
CA ASP A 69 16.90 6.25 11.06
C ASP A 69 16.14 6.55 9.75
N PRO A 70 16.82 7.00 8.67
CA PRO A 70 16.21 7.25 7.37
C PRO A 70 15.48 6.05 6.76
N MET A 71 15.97 4.82 6.99
CA MET A 71 15.34 3.59 6.51
C MET A 71 14.00 3.36 7.21
N LEU A 72 13.95 3.57 8.53
CA LEU A 72 12.70 3.45 9.31
C LEU A 72 11.69 4.52 8.89
N ARG A 73 12.14 5.75 8.64
CA ARG A 73 11.29 6.81 8.09
C ARG A 73 10.74 6.42 6.72
N ARG A 74 11.57 5.87 5.83
CA ARG A 74 11.17 5.45 4.47
C ARG A 74 10.15 4.32 4.52
N CYS A 75 10.36 3.28 5.33
CA CYS A 75 9.42 2.16 5.43
C CYS A 75 8.09 2.61 6.06
N THR A 76 8.13 3.46 7.10
CA THR A 76 6.94 4.02 7.74
C THR A 76 6.11 4.85 6.77
N ARG A 77 6.75 5.78 6.05
CA ARG A 77 6.09 6.58 5.02
C ARG A 77 5.45 5.70 3.95
N HIS A 78 6.17 4.70 3.48
CA HIS A 78 5.65 3.79 2.46
C HIS A 78 4.42 3.03 2.96
N VAL A 79 4.49 2.36 4.11
CA VAL A 79 3.36 1.56 4.63
C VAL A 79 2.12 2.42 4.87
N VAL A 80 2.27 3.58 5.54
CA VAL A 80 1.12 4.44 5.86
C VAL A 80 0.48 5.00 4.59
N SER A 81 1.29 5.48 3.63
CA SER A 81 0.76 6.00 2.37
C SER A 81 0.14 4.92 1.49
N GLU A 82 0.73 3.72 1.44
CA GLU A 82 0.19 2.60 0.68
C GLU A 82 -1.16 2.14 1.24
N VAL A 83 -1.28 2.01 2.56
CA VAL A 83 -2.56 1.66 3.21
C VAL A 83 -3.62 2.72 2.93
N ALA A 84 -3.25 4.00 2.92
CA ALA A 84 -4.16 5.09 2.57
C ALA A 84 -4.64 4.99 1.11
N ARG A 85 -3.72 4.73 0.17
CA ARG A 85 -4.05 4.53 -1.26
C ARG A 85 -4.98 3.34 -1.46
N VAL A 86 -4.71 2.20 -0.82
CA VAL A 86 -5.58 1.02 -0.89
C VAL A 86 -6.97 1.32 -0.34
N ARG A 87 -7.08 2.00 0.81
CA ARG A 87 -8.39 2.40 1.36
C ARG A 87 -9.16 3.31 0.39
N HIS A 88 -8.46 4.26 -0.24
CA HIS A 88 -9.06 5.15 -1.24
C HIS A 88 -9.51 4.37 -2.50
N SER A 89 -8.69 3.45 -3.02
CA SER A 89 -9.08 2.58 -4.14
C SER A 89 -10.32 1.74 -3.80
N VAL A 90 -10.39 1.15 -2.61
CA VAL A 90 -11.55 0.37 -2.16
C VAL A 90 -12.80 1.24 -2.02
N GLN A 91 -12.65 2.48 -1.56
CA GLN A 91 -13.76 3.43 -1.49
C GLN A 91 -14.34 3.70 -2.89
N LEU A 92 -13.49 4.10 -3.84
CA LEU A 92 -13.90 4.34 -5.24
C LEU A 92 -14.61 3.12 -5.84
N LEU A 93 -14.06 1.92 -5.64
CA LEU A 93 -14.65 0.68 -6.14
C LEU A 93 -16.00 0.29 -5.52
N ARG A 94 -16.34 0.83 -4.33
CA ARG A 94 -17.60 0.54 -3.64
C ARG A 94 -18.67 1.57 -3.92
N GLU A 95 -18.29 2.83 -3.97
CA GLU A 95 -19.22 3.96 -4.06
C GLU A 95 -19.60 4.30 -5.50
N GLU A 96 -18.75 3.93 -6.45
CA GLU A 96 -18.88 4.35 -7.84
C GLU A 96 -19.05 3.16 -8.79
N GLN A 97 -19.75 3.43 -9.89
CA GLN A 97 -19.78 2.49 -11.01
C GLN A 97 -18.39 2.45 -11.65
N LEU A 98 -17.80 1.26 -11.74
CA LEU A 98 -16.53 1.09 -12.42
C LEU A 98 -16.67 1.44 -13.91
N ASP A 99 -16.14 2.58 -14.29
CA ASP A 99 -16.10 3.15 -15.63
C ASP A 99 -14.71 3.73 -15.93
N ALA A 100 -14.53 4.33 -17.11
CA ALA A 100 -13.24 4.90 -17.52
C ALA A 100 -12.74 5.99 -16.55
N SER A 101 -13.62 6.85 -16.04
CA SER A 101 -13.25 7.96 -15.14
C SER A 101 -12.82 7.47 -13.75
N THR A 102 -13.47 6.42 -13.27
CA THR A 102 -13.15 5.76 -12.00
C THR A 102 -11.83 5.01 -12.12
N LEU A 103 -11.62 4.31 -13.25
CA LEU A 103 -10.37 3.64 -13.55
C LEU A 103 -9.18 4.61 -13.68
N GLU A 104 -9.38 5.79 -14.27
CA GLU A 104 -8.34 6.82 -14.34
C GLU A 104 -7.94 7.31 -12.94
N ARG A 105 -8.91 7.58 -12.06
CA ARG A 105 -8.66 7.96 -10.67
C ARG A 105 -7.95 6.86 -9.88
N ILE A 106 -8.40 5.61 -9.99
CA ILE A 106 -7.72 4.46 -9.37
C ILE A 106 -6.30 4.31 -9.94
N GLY A 107 -6.13 4.44 -11.26
CA GLY A 107 -4.83 4.37 -11.94
C GLY A 107 -3.86 5.43 -11.45
N SER A 108 -4.33 6.64 -11.14
CA SER A 108 -3.49 7.69 -10.54
C SER A 108 -2.95 7.34 -9.15
N LEU A 109 -3.59 6.40 -8.44
CA LEU A 109 -3.10 5.88 -7.15
C LEU A 109 -2.03 4.80 -7.34
N PHE A 110 -1.83 4.26 -8.54
CA PHE A 110 -0.81 3.23 -8.78
C PHE A 110 0.58 3.82 -9.07
N ASN A 111 0.65 5.13 -9.36
CA ASN A 111 1.85 5.87 -9.72
C ASN A 111 2.44 6.64 -8.53
#